data_AF-A0A4R1KV58-F1
#
_entry.id   AF-A0A4R1KV58-F1
#
_cell.length_a   1.000
_cell.length_b   1.000
_cell.length_c   1.000
_cell.angle_alpha   90.00
_cell.angle_beta   90.00
_cell.angle_gamma   90.00
#
_symmetry.space_group_name_H-M   'P 1'
#
loop_
_entity.id
_entity.type
_entity.pdbx_description
1 polymer ?
#
loop_
_entity_poly.entity_id
_entity_poly.type
_entity_poly.pdbx_seq_one_letter_code
_entity_poly.pdbx_strand_id
1 'polypeptide(L)' 'MLLSSCASREPQVCSCPQIPAILTAHLDKSSFKGKTYGDVTEYAVILKRERDMCLNRVDKIREWQAEQLQN' A
#
# COMPACT_ATOMS: atom_id res chain seq x y z
N MET A 1 49.75 0.19 18.00
CA MET A 1 48.82 -0.57 17.13
C MET A 1 47.48 0.15 17.16
N LEU A 2 47.23 1.08 16.22
CA LEU A 2 45.93 1.74 16.12
C LEU A 2 44.93 0.79 15.43
N LEU A 3 43.81 0.52 16.09
CA LEU A 3 42.68 -0.23 15.55
C LEU A 3 41.94 0.62 14.49
N SER A 4 42.50 0.74 13.29
CA SER A 4 41.80 1.31 12.13
C SER A 4 40.99 0.21 11.44
N SER A 5 39.74 -0.02 11.84
CA SER A 5 38.88 -0.90 11.01
C SER A 5 37.37 -0.64 11.02
N CYS A 6 36.85 0.34 11.75
CA CYS A 6 35.40 0.65 11.68
C CYS A 6 35.08 2.09 11.24
N ALA A 7 36.06 3.02 11.29
CA ALA A 7 35.82 4.43 10.98
C ALA A 7 35.98 4.80 9.49
N SER A 8 36.48 3.88 8.66
CA SER A 8 36.71 4.12 7.22
C SER A 8 35.53 3.71 6.33
N ARG A 9 34.43 3.24 6.91
CA ARG A 9 33.20 2.97 6.16
C ARG A 9 32.36 4.23 6.24
N GLU A 10 32.31 4.98 5.13
CA GLU A 10 31.26 5.97 4.95
C GLU A 10 29.91 5.31 5.28
N PRO A 11 29.02 6.00 6.00
CA PRO A 11 27.69 5.45 6.27
C PRO A 11 27.03 5.17 4.92
N GLN A 12 26.90 3.89 4.58
CA GLN A 12 26.07 3.48 3.46
C GLN A 12 24.66 3.95 3.78
N VAL A 13 24.19 4.95 3.03
CA VAL A 13 22.81 5.38 3.06
C VAL A 13 21.99 4.22 2.49
N CYS A 14 21.51 3.33 3.36
CA CYS A 14 20.51 2.34 3.01
C CYS A 14 19.21 3.08 2.72
N SER A 15 19.00 3.49 1.47
CA SER A 15 17.68 3.93 1.03
C SER A 15 16.80 2.68 0.92
N CYS A 16 15.94 2.46 1.91
CA CYS A 16 14.93 1.41 1.79
C CYS A 16 14.00 1.75 0.61
N PRO A 17 13.70 0.79 -0.27
CA PRO A 17 12.76 1.03 -1.36
C PRO A 17 11.42 1.50 -0.78
N GLN A 18 10.91 2.60 -1.33
CA GLN A 18 9.67 3.22 -0.85
C GLN A 18 8.49 2.65 -1.62
N ILE A 19 7.45 2.23 -0.91
CA ILE A 19 6.21 1.76 -1.55
C ILE A 19 5.63 2.92 -2.38
N PRO A 20 5.23 2.68 -3.65
CA PRO A 20 4.59 3.71 -4.46
C PRO A 20 3.38 4.34 -3.75
N ALA A 21 3.37 5.66 -3.63
CA ALA A 21 2.33 6.39 -2.89
C ALA A 21 0.91 6.12 -3.39
N ILE A 22 0.75 5.79 -4.67
CA ILE A 22 -0.56 5.44 -5.27
C ILE A 22 -1.18 4.17 -4.66
N LEU A 23 -0.35 3.27 -4.12
CA LEU A 23 -0.81 2.03 -3.50
C LEU A 23 -1.21 2.23 -2.03
N THR A 24 -0.67 3.26 -1.38
CA THR A 24 -0.89 3.55 0.06
C THR A 24 -1.75 4.78 0.30
N ALA A 25 -2.09 5.54 -0.74
CA ALA A 25 -2.97 6.70 -0.63
C ALA A 25 -4.31 6.34 0.01
N HIS A 26 -4.94 7.30 0.71
CA HIS A 26 -6.27 7.08 1.25
C HIS A 26 -7.28 6.74 0.14
N LEU A 27 -8.24 5.88 0.45
CA LEU A 27 -9.40 5.61 -0.40
C LEU A 27 -10.64 6.14 0.31
N ASP A 28 -11.33 7.07 -0.35
CA ASP A 28 -12.57 7.60 0.19
C ASP A 28 -13.66 6.53 0.15
N LYS A 29 -14.38 6.42 1.26
CA LYS A 29 -15.54 5.55 1.37
C LYS A 29 -16.80 6.34 1.07
N SER A 30 -17.63 5.82 0.17
CA SER A 30 -18.94 6.41 -0.11
C SER A 30 -19.81 6.44 1.15
N SER A 31 -20.54 7.53 1.35
CA SER A 31 -21.51 7.60 2.46
C SER A 31 -22.82 6.91 2.08
N PHE A 32 -23.42 6.18 3.02
CA PHE A 32 -24.76 5.63 2.83
C PHE A 32 -25.82 6.68 3.22
N LYS A 33 -26.75 6.98 2.31
CA LYS A 33 -27.86 7.91 2.54
C LYS A 33 -29.24 7.30 2.25
N GLY A 34 -29.28 6.00 2.02
CA GLY A 34 -30.50 5.26 1.68
C GLY A 34 -31.47 5.13 2.84
N LYS A 35 -32.75 4.91 2.52
CA LYS A 35 -33.84 4.70 3.49
C LYS A 35 -34.63 3.42 3.23
N THR A 36 -34.44 2.80 2.06
CA THR A 36 -35.18 1.62 1.62
C THR A 36 -34.25 0.42 1.47
N TYR A 37 -34.84 -0.77 1.39
CA TYR A 37 -34.09 -1.98 1.07
C TYR A 37 -33.42 -1.90 -0.32
N GLY A 38 -34.09 -1.25 -1.29
CA GLY A 38 -33.52 -0.98 -2.62
C GLY A 38 -32.22 -0.18 -2.53
N ASP A 39 -32.19 0.89 -1.74
CA ASP A 39 -30.99 1.70 -1.55
C ASP A 39 -29.83 0.90 -0.93
N VAL A 40 -30.15 -0.04 -0.02
CA VAL A 40 -29.14 -0.95 0.56
C VAL A 40 -28.56 -1.86 -0.52
N THR A 41 -29.39 -2.39 -1.43
CA THR A 41 -28.90 -3.25 -2.51
C THR A 41 -27.99 -2.50 -3.49
N GLU A 42 -28.32 -1.25 -3.84
CA GLU A 42 -27.48 -0.40 -4.67
C GLU A 42 -26.16 -0.06 -3.98
N TYR A 43 -26.23 0.30 -2.70
CA TYR A 43 -25.05 0.61 -1.91
C TYR A 43 -24.13 -0.61 -1.71
N ALA A 44 -24.67 -1.83 -1.65
CA ALA A 44 -23.87 -3.05 -1.61
C ALA A 44 -23.00 -3.24 -2.86
N VAL A 45 -23.48 -2.81 -4.05
CA VAL A 45 -22.69 -2.82 -5.28
C VAL A 45 -21.53 -1.83 -5.20
N ILE A 46 -21.75 -0.65 -4.62
CA ILE A 46 -20.71 0.35 -4.38
C ILE A 46 -19.64 -0.22 -3.45
N LEU A 47 -20.05 -0.77 -2.28
CA LEU A 47 -19.13 -1.36 -1.32
C LEU A 47 -18.31 -2.51 -1.93
N LYS A 48 -18.92 -3.33 -2.80
CA LYS A 48 -18.20 -4.39 -3.52
C LYS A 48 -17.07 -3.80 -4.36
N ARG A 49 -17.34 -2.74 -5.14
CA ARG A 49 -16.32 -2.07 -5.98
C ARG A 49 -15.21 -1.44 -5.16
N GLU A 50 -15.56 -0.75 -4.08
CA GLU A 50 -14.58 -0.13 -3.17
C GLU A 50 -13.67 -1.20 -2.53
N ARG A 51 -14.26 -2.30 -2.06
CA ARG A 51 -13.50 -3.43 -1.51
C ARG A 51 -12.57 -4.06 -2.54
N ASP A 52 -13.07 -4.30 -3.75
CA ASP A 52 -12.27 -4.92 -4.82
C ASP A 52 -11.08 -4.01 -5.21
N MET A 53 -11.24 -2.68 -5.13
CA MET A 53 -10.13 -1.73 -5.29
C MET A 53 -9.09 -1.82 -4.17
N CYS A 54 -9.51 -1.93 -2.91
CA CYS A 54 -8.60 -2.14 -1.78
C CYS A 54 -7.80 -3.44 -1.94
N LEU A 55 -8.45 -4.53 -2.34
CA LEU A 55 -7.80 -5.81 -2.57
C LEU A 55 -6.76 -5.72 -3.68
N ASN A 56 -7.09 -5.07 -4.80
CA ASN A 56 -6.14 -4.84 -5.89
C ASN A 56 -4.88 -4.08 -5.42
N ARG A 57 -5.03 -3.06 -4.55
CA ARG A 57 -3.85 -2.35 -4.01
C ARG A 57 -2.98 -3.25 -3.12
N VAL A 58 -3.59 -4.12 -2.32
CA VAL A 58 -2.85 -5.10 -1.51
C VAL A 58 -2.06 -6.04 -2.42
N ASP A 59 -2.67 -6.54 -3.49
CA ASP A 59 -2.00 -7.43 -4.44
C ASP A 59 -0.84 -6.72 -5.15
N LYS A 60 -1.02 -5.45 -5.57
CA LYS A 60 0.05 -4.63 -6.14
C LYS A 60 1.19 -4.35 -5.18
N ILE A 61 0.92 -4.19 -3.87
CA ILE A 61 1.97 -4.04 -2.86
C ILE A 61 2.77 -5.34 -2.73
N ARG A 62 2.09 -6.50 -2.74
CA ARG A 62 2.77 -7.82 -2.68
C ARG A 62 3.64 -8.07 -3.91
N GLU A 63 3.13 -7.74 -5.10
CA GLU A 63 3.89 -7.80 -6.36
C GLU A 63 5.14 -6.91 -6.28
N TRP A 64 4.98 -5.65 -5.87
CA TRP A 64 6.10 -4.73 -5.68
C TRP A 64 7.13 -5.26 -4.67
N GLN A 65 6.69 -5.81 -3.53
CA GLN A 65 7.60 -6.42 -2.55
C GLN A 65 8.38 -7.60 -3.13
N ALA A 66 7.74 -8.44 -3.93
CA ALA A 66 8.40 -9.55 -4.60
C ALA A 66 9.46 -9.06 -5.61
N GLU A 67 9.16 -8.00 -6.37
CA GLU A 67 10.12 -7.36 -7.28
C GLU A 67 11.31 -6.75 -6.53
N GLN A 68 11.08 -6.11 -5.37
CA GLN A 68 12.16 -5.53 -4.56
C GLN A 68 13.06 -6.59 -3.90
N LEU A 69 12.55 -7.81 -3.64
CA LEU A 69 13.33 -8.92 -3.08
C LEU A 69 14.17 -9.65 -4.14
N GLN A 70 13.82 -9.52 -5.42
CA GLN A 70 14.56 -10.10 -6.54
C GLN A 70 15.69 -9.19 -7.06
N ASN A 71 15.67 -7.91 -6.69
CA ASN A 71 16.70 -6.92 -6.99
C ASN A 71 17.75 -6.83 -5.86
#